data_AF-A0AAD8FSZ0-F1
#
_entry.id   AF-A0AAD8FSZ0-F1
#
_cell.length_a   1.000
_cell.length_b   1.000
_cell.length_c   1.000
_cell.angle_alpha   90.00
_cell.angle_beta   90.00
_cell.angle_gamma   90.00
#
_symmetry.space_group_name_H-M   'P 1'
#
loop_
_entity.id
_entity.type
_entity.pdbx_description
1 polymer ?
#
loop_
_entity_poly.entity_id
_entity_poly.type
_entity_poly.pdbx_seq_one_letter_code
_entity_poly.pdbx_strand_id
1 'polypeptide(L)'
;MRDCPCKHRDELFYPGESITVDCNTCTCLEGMFKCTTEDCNMICNVYSQSQYLLFDQFWEKYPSGDCEIQLLAGSDQGANRFSVSVKQDRCVEHGGAVCRKRVRIQFGSAVITMKGSDIEVVWALPQSDGRMLRLL
;
A
#
# COMPACT_ATOMS: atom_id res chain seq x y z
N MET A 1 22.07 -3.28 -40.13
CA MET A 1 21.53 -2.50 -39.00
C MET A 1 20.44 -3.29 -38.27
N ARG A 2 20.72 -4.56 -37.89
CA ARG A 2 19.79 -5.45 -37.17
C ARG A 2 20.31 -5.92 -35.80
N ASP A 3 21.48 -5.44 -35.39
CA ASP A 3 22.22 -5.92 -34.21
C ASP A 3 22.44 -4.82 -33.16
N CYS A 4 21.58 -3.80 -33.11
CA CYS A 4 21.71 -2.74 -32.11
C CYS A 4 21.31 -3.29 -30.73
N PRO A 5 22.23 -3.36 -29.75
CA PRO A 5 21.89 -3.81 -28.40
C PRO A 5 21.15 -2.72 -27.62
N CYS A 6 20.34 -3.12 -26.65
CA CYS A 6 19.69 -2.25 -25.69
C CYS A 6 20.59 -2.08 -24.45
N LYS A 7 20.44 -0.97 -23.71
CA LYS A 7 21.16 -0.74 -22.45
C LYS A 7 20.17 -0.60 -21.28
N HIS A 8 20.39 -1.32 -20.19
CA HIS A 8 19.64 -1.19 -18.93
C HIS A 8 20.57 -1.30 -17.73
N ARG A 9 20.54 -0.32 -16.80
CA ARG A 9 21.36 -0.29 -15.56
C ARG A 9 22.84 -0.68 -15.79
N ASP A 10 23.42 -0.07 -16.83
CA ASP A 10 24.81 -0.29 -17.27
C ASP A 10 25.16 -1.65 -17.90
N GLU A 11 24.18 -2.54 -18.08
CA GLU A 11 24.33 -3.78 -18.85
C GLU A 11 23.79 -3.65 -20.28
N LEU A 12 24.38 -4.41 -21.21
CA LEU A 12 23.98 -4.50 -22.61
C LEU A 12 23.19 -5.77 -22.88
N PHE A 13 22.10 -5.64 -23.63
CA PHE A 13 21.21 -6.73 -24.01
C PHE A 13 21.12 -6.82 -25.53
N TYR A 14 21.45 -7.97 -26.09
CA TYR A 14 21.37 -8.23 -27.53
C TYR A 14 19.92 -8.44 -28.00
N PRO A 15 19.64 -8.24 -29.31
CA PRO A 15 18.29 -8.45 -29.84
C PRO A 15 17.71 -9.83 -29.49
N GLY A 16 16.49 -9.84 -28.96
CA GLY A 16 15.79 -11.04 -28.48
C GLY A 16 15.97 -11.32 -26.99
N GLU A 17 16.97 -10.75 -26.33
CA GLU A 17 17.10 -10.84 -24.87
C GLU A 17 16.00 -10.05 -24.18
N SER A 18 15.58 -10.52 -23.00
CA SER A 18 14.47 -9.94 -22.27
C SER A 18 14.83 -9.69 -20.80
N ILE A 19 14.28 -8.62 -20.26
CA ILE A 19 14.34 -8.28 -18.84
C ILE A 19 12.92 -8.18 -18.28
N THR A 20 12.81 -8.30 -16.97
CA THR A 20 11.56 -8.04 -16.25
C THR A 20 11.67 -6.71 -15.53
N VAL A 21 10.72 -5.80 -15.79
CA VAL A 21 10.58 -4.53 -15.07
C VAL A 21 9.22 -4.55 -14.39
N ASP A 22 9.23 -4.54 -13.06
CA ASP A 22 8.08 -4.86 -12.22
C ASP A 22 7.47 -6.23 -12.56
N CYS A 23 6.28 -6.25 -13.16
CA CYS A 23 5.64 -7.47 -13.67
C CYS A 23 5.70 -7.61 -15.20
N ASN A 24 6.22 -6.59 -15.89
CA ASN A 24 6.23 -6.53 -17.35
C ASN A 24 7.48 -7.18 -17.93
N THR A 25 7.32 -7.85 -19.07
CA THR A 25 8.42 -8.43 -19.82
C THR A 25 8.82 -7.48 -20.94
N CYS A 26 10.09 -7.09 -20.96
CA CYS A 26 10.66 -6.15 -21.92
C CYS A 26 11.70 -6.85 -22.79
N THR A 27 11.41 -7.01 -24.08
CA THR A 27 12.32 -7.65 -25.04
C THR A 27 13.07 -6.61 -25.85
N CYS A 28 14.38 -6.77 -25.96
CA CYS A 28 15.22 -5.90 -26.78
C CYS A 28 14.98 -6.17 -28.26
N LEU A 29 14.43 -5.17 -28.96
CA LEU A 29 14.15 -5.21 -30.39
C LEU A 29 14.62 -3.91 -31.03
N GLU A 30 15.51 -4.01 -32.02
CA GLU A 30 15.99 -2.85 -32.80
C GLU A 30 16.61 -1.73 -31.95
N GLY A 31 17.33 -2.10 -30.88
CA GLY A 31 17.97 -1.15 -29.97
C GLY A 31 17.04 -0.49 -28.95
N MET A 32 15.77 -0.92 -28.87
CA MET A 32 14.80 -0.44 -27.88
C MET A 32 14.14 -1.60 -27.15
N PHE A 33 13.78 -1.39 -25.88
CA PHE A 33 12.94 -2.33 -25.17
C PHE A 33 11.48 -2.16 -25.59
N LYS A 34 10.86 -3.25 -26.07
CA LYS A 34 9.41 -3.34 -26.22
C LYS A 34 8.86 -4.16 -25.05
N CYS A 35 8.05 -3.50 -24.22
CA CYS A 35 7.50 -4.10 -23.00
C CYS A 35 6.03 -4.44 -23.16
N THR A 36 5.57 -5.46 -22.44
CA THR A 36 4.15 -5.66 -22.15
C THR A 36 3.61 -4.48 -21.33
N THR A 37 2.28 -4.33 -21.31
CA THR A 37 1.58 -3.26 -20.58
C THR A 37 0.55 -3.87 -19.63
N GLU A 38 1.03 -4.69 -18.71
CA GLU A 38 0.25 -5.30 -17.65
C GLU A 38 0.15 -4.35 -16.45
N ASP A 39 -1.03 -4.34 -15.82
CA ASP A 39 -1.26 -3.62 -14.56
C ASP A 39 -0.57 -4.36 -13.42
N CYS A 40 0.58 -3.84 -12.98
CA CYS A 40 1.34 -4.44 -11.89
C CYS A 40 0.77 -4.06 -10.52
N ASN A 41 0.87 -4.99 -9.58
CA ASN A 41 0.60 -4.71 -8.17
C ASN A 41 1.60 -3.67 -7.65
N MET A 42 1.10 -2.67 -6.94
CA MET A 42 1.92 -1.67 -6.26
C MET A 42 1.87 -1.86 -4.74
N ILE A 43 2.95 -1.47 -4.05
CA ILE A 43 3.08 -1.62 -2.60
C ILE A 43 3.32 -0.25 -1.98
N CYS A 44 2.53 0.08 -0.96
CA CYS A 44 2.80 1.21 -0.07
C CYS A 44 3.43 0.67 1.22
N ASN A 45 4.51 1.32 1.68
CA ASN A 45 5.25 0.90 2.88
C ASN A 45 5.20 1.96 3.97
N VAL A 46 5.01 1.51 5.22
CA VAL A 46 5.07 2.36 6.41
C VAL A 46 6.32 1.99 7.19
N TYR A 47 7.43 2.70 6.94
CA TYR A 47 8.75 2.33 7.48
C TYR A 47 8.95 2.74 8.93
N SER A 48 8.56 3.97 9.30
CA SER A 48 8.84 4.50 10.64
C SER A 48 7.60 5.15 11.27
N GLN A 49 7.78 6.09 12.21
CA GLN A 49 6.67 6.85 12.77
C GLN A 49 6.13 7.86 11.74
N SER A 50 6.99 8.44 10.91
CA SER A 50 6.58 9.49 9.99
C SER A 50 6.95 9.25 8.54
N GLN A 51 7.68 8.19 8.21
CA GLN A 51 8.15 7.94 6.83
C GLN A 51 7.29 6.89 6.13
N TYR A 52 6.79 7.28 4.97
CA TYR A 52 5.92 6.49 4.12
C TYR A 52 6.50 6.46 2.71
N LEU A 53 6.46 5.29 2.08
CA LEU A 53 6.77 5.12 0.66
C LEU A 53 5.46 4.79 -0.04
N LEU A 54 5.01 5.71 -0.90
CA LEU A 54 3.74 5.64 -1.59
C LEU A 54 3.80 4.65 -2.78
N PHE A 55 2.65 4.40 -3.41
CA PHE A 55 2.52 3.45 -4.52
C PHE A 55 3.34 3.84 -5.75
N ASP A 56 3.53 5.14 -5.98
CA ASP A 56 4.34 5.72 -7.06
C ASP A 56 5.84 5.77 -6.70
N GLN A 57 6.24 5.08 -5.63
CA GLN A 57 7.61 5.05 -5.11
C GLN A 57 8.11 6.41 -4.61
N PHE A 58 7.19 7.31 -4.27
CA PHE A 58 7.53 8.61 -3.70
C PHE A 58 7.62 8.55 -2.16
N TRP A 59 8.65 9.20 -1.60
CA TRP A 59 8.87 9.27 -0.16
C TRP A 59 8.13 10.46 0.44
N GLU A 60 7.27 10.19 1.41
CA GLU A 60 6.53 11.22 2.14
C GLU A 60 6.74 11.16 3.65
N LYS A 61 6.61 12.35 4.26
CA LYS A 61 6.69 12.50 5.71
C LYS A 61 5.40 13.06 6.28
N TYR A 62 4.65 12.23 6.98
CA TYR A 62 3.50 12.67 7.77
C TYR A 62 3.86 12.70 9.27
N PRO A 63 3.69 13.82 9.97
CA PRO A 63 4.02 13.91 11.38
C PRO A 63 3.19 12.90 12.19
N SER A 64 3.85 12.22 13.13
CA SER A 64 3.15 11.39 14.10
C SER A 64 2.32 12.30 15.01
N GLY A 65 1.03 12.02 15.16
CA GLY A 65 0.11 12.81 15.98
C GLY A 65 -1.05 11.95 16.47
N ASP A 66 -1.96 12.54 17.26
CA ASP A 66 -3.12 11.84 17.83
C ASP A 66 -4.22 11.52 16.80
N CYS A 67 -3.99 11.87 15.53
CA CYS A 67 -4.88 11.62 14.41
C CYS A 67 -4.65 10.23 13.78
N GLU A 68 -5.72 9.67 13.23
CA GLU A 68 -5.67 8.49 12.39
C GLU A 68 -5.43 8.93 10.93
N ILE A 69 -4.37 8.42 10.31
CA ILE A 69 -4.01 8.71 8.92
C ILE A 69 -4.63 7.64 8.02
N GLN A 70 -5.44 8.05 7.05
CA GLN A 70 -5.95 7.15 6.02
C GLN A 70 -4.89 6.97 4.94
N LEU A 71 -4.36 5.76 4.81
CA LEU A 71 -3.31 5.41 3.85
C LEU A 71 -3.89 5.13 2.47
N LEU A 72 -5.05 4.47 2.44
CA LEU A 72 -5.73 4.07 1.22
C LEU A 72 -7.23 4.00 1.47
N ALA A 73 -8.03 4.42 0.51
CA ALA A 73 -9.44 4.08 0.46
C ALA A 73 -9.87 3.80 -0.97
N GLY A 74 -10.64 2.73 -1.15
CA GLY A 74 -11.37 2.47 -2.38
C GLY A 74 -12.82 2.84 -2.19
N SER A 75 -13.30 3.68 -3.11
CA SER A 75 -14.71 4.03 -3.23
C SER A 75 -15.30 3.34 -4.45
N ASP A 76 -16.53 2.83 -4.30
CA ASP A 76 -17.35 2.35 -5.40
C ASP A 76 -18.66 3.14 -5.37
N GLN A 77 -18.96 3.86 -6.45
CA GLN A 77 -20.15 4.72 -6.58
C GLN A 77 -20.39 5.68 -5.39
N GLY A 78 -19.31 6.17 -4.76
CA GLY A 78 -19.38 7.09 -3.63
C GLY A 78 -19.50 6.44 -2.25
N ALA A 79 -19.65 5.11 -2.18
CA ALA A 79 -19.58 4.35 -0.93
C ALA A 79 -18.15 3.85 -0.68
N ASN A 80 -17.62 4.08 0.52
CA ASN A 80 -16.33 3.51 0.93
C ASN A 80 -16.44 1.98 0.98
N ARG A 81 -15.88 1.30 -0.03
CA ARG A 81 -15.83 -0.16 -0.14
C ARG A 81 -14.76 -0.73 0.75
N PHE A 82 -13.61 -0.06 0.81
CA PHE A 82 -12.53 -0.43 1.71
C PHE A 82 -11.68 0.75 2.11
N SER A 83 -11.08 0.70 3.29
CA SER A 83 -10.07 1.67 3.71
C SER A 83 -9.03 1.03 4.61
N VAL A 84 -7.82 1.57 4.55
CA VAL A 84 -6.70 1.19 5.41
C VAL A 84 -6.18 2.45 6.05
N SER A 85 -6.11 2.46 7.37
CA SER A 85 -5.63 3.58 8.16
C SER A 85 -4.64 3.13 9.22
N VAL A 86 -3.78 4.06 9.62
CA VAL A 86 -2.82 3.87 10.70
C VAL A 86 -3.00 4.95 11.74
N LYS A 87 -3.05 4.55 13.01
CA LYS A 87 -2.99 5.44 14.16
C LYS A 87 -1.75 5.13 14.97
N GLN A 88 -1.10 6.18 15.43
CA GLN A 88 0.11 6.11 16.25
C GLN A 88 -0.19 6.70 17.61
N ASP A 89 -0.40 5.85 18.61
CA ASP A 89 -0.67 6.30 19.96
C ASP A 89 0.66 6.67 20.65
N ARG A 90 0.67 7.81 21.34
CA ARG A 90 1.80 8.29 22.15
C ARG A 90 1.62 7.86 23.60
N CYS A 91 2.69 7.37 24.23
CA CYS A 91 2.67 6.98 25.64
C CYS A 91 3.33 8.07 26.51
N VAL A 92 2.59 8.56 27.52
CA VAL A 92 3.06 9.59 28.45
C VAL A 92 4.25 9.09 29.27
N GLU A 93 4.25 7.81 29.67
CA GLU A 93 5.34 7.16 30.41
C GLU A 93 6.68 7.14 29.66
N HIS A 94 6.65 7.33 28.33
CA HIS A 94 7.81 7.41 27.46
C HIS A 94 8.06 8.82 26.94
N GLY A 95 7.68 9.85 27.71
CA GLY A 95 7.91 11.26 27.34
C GLY A 95 7.18 11.69 26.07
N GLY A 96 6.04 11.04 25.76
CA GLY A 96 5.26 11.33 24.56
C GLY A 96 5.76 10.66 23.27
N ALA A 97 6.68 9.70 23.37
CA ALA A 97 7.11 8.89 22.23
C ALA A 97 5.97 7.99 21.70
N VAL A 98 6.00 7.69 20.39
CA VAL A 98 5.09 6.70 19.80
C VAL A 98 5.49 5.32 20.28
N CYS A 99 4.61 4.71 21.07
CA CYS A 99 4.80 3.40 21.68
C CYS A 99 3.94 2.32 21.02
N ARG A 100 2.84 2.71 20.36
CA ARG A 100 1.87 1.77 19.80
C ARG A 100 1.42 2.22 18.43
N LYS A 101 1.49 1.28 17.49
CA LYS A 101 0.90 1.42 16.15
C LYS A 101 -0.36 0.58 16.07
N ARG A 102 -1.41 1.16 15.50
CA ARG A 102 -2.68 0.50 15.25
C ARG A 102 -2.98 0.62 13.78
N VAL A 103 -3.17 -0.52 13.11
CA VAL A 103 -3.61 -0.55 11.72
C VAL A 103 -5.06 -0.98 11.72
N ARG A 104 -5.90 -0.22 11.01
CA ARG A 104 -7.32 -0.51 10.87
C ARG A 104 -7.61 -0.72 9.40
N ILE A 105 -8.21 -1.86 9.09
CA ILE A 105 -8.66 -2.24 7.75
C ILE A 105 -10.18 -2.35 7.81
N GLN A 106 -10.87 -1.55 7.01
CA GLN A 106 -12.31 -1.65 6.83
C GLN A 106 -12.59 -2.20 5.45
N PHE A 107 -13.49 -3.18 5.36
CA PHE A 107 -13.97 -3.73 4.10
C PHE A 107 -15.47 -3.99 4.21
N GLY A 108 -16.27 -3.15 3.55
CA GLY A 108 -17.72 -3.12 3.74
C GLY A 108 -18.07 -2.90 5.21
N SER A 109 -18.72 -3.89 5.82
CA SER A 109 -19.10 -3.86 7.24
C SER A 109 -18.10 -4.58 8.18
N ALA A 110 -17.06 -5.20 7.62
CA ALA A 110 -15.99 -5.80 8.41
C ALA A 110 -14.96 -4.75 8.79
N VAL A 111 -14.52 -4.76 10.05
CA VAL A 111 -13.43 -3.93 10.57
C VAL A 111 -12.42 -4.83 11.26
N ILE A 112 -11.21 -4.86 10.73
CA ILE A 112 -10.07 -5.55 11.30
C ILE A 112 -9.17 -4.50 11.94
N THR A 113 -8.83 -4.68 13.21
CA THR A 113 -7.91 -3.80 13.93
C THR A 113 -6.73 -4.62 14.42
N MET A 114 -5.54 -4.25 13.97
CA MET A 114 -4.28 -4.84 14.39
C MET A 114 -3.60 -3.89 15.36
N LYS A 115 -3.23 -4.39 16.55
CA LYS A 115 -2.54 -3.64 17.60
C LYS A 115 -1.33 -4.45 18.07
N GLY A 116 -0.18 -4.27 17.43
CA GLY A 116 0.98 -5.14 17.68
C GLY A 116 0.67 -6.56 17.21
N SER A 117 0.74 -7.53 18.13
CA SER A 117 0.41 -8.94 17.86
C SER A 117 -1.09 -9.23 17.90
N ASP A 118 -1.88 -8.35 18.51
CA ASP A 118 -3.30 -8.57 18.74
C ASP A 118 -4.10 -8.22 17.49
N ILE A 119 -4.96 -9.14 17.05
CA ILE A 119 -5.87 -8.96 15.91
C ILE A 119 -7.30 -9.04 16.42
N GLU A 120 -8.04 -7.95 16.28
CA GLU A 120 -9.47 -7.86 16.60
C GLU A 120 -10.26 -7.76 15.30
N VAL A 121 -11.21 -8.68 15.08
CA VAL A 121 -12.11 -8.65 13.91
C VAL A 121 -13.52 -8.36 14.39
N VAL A 122 -14.16 -7.36 13.79
CA VAL A 122 -15.53 -6.94 14.13
C VAL A 122 -16.36 -6.90 12.87
N TRP A 123 -17.50 -7.60 12.88
CA TRP A 123 -18.49 -7.53 11.81
C TRP A 123 -19.63 -6.62 12.26
N ALA A 124 -19.96 -5.63 11.43
CA ALA A 124 -21.15 -4.83 11.59
C ALA A 124 -22.32 -5.45 10.80
N LEU A 125 -23.38 -5.80 11.51
CA LEU A 125 -24.65 -6.20 10.90
C LEU A 125 -25.62 -5.01 10.98
N PRO A 126 -26.31 -4.63 9.87
CA PRO A 126 -27.29 -3.56 9.94
C PRO A 126 -28.46 -4.01 10.83
N GLN A 127 -28.66 -3.36 11.98
CA GLN A 127 -29.88 -3.50 12.76
C GLN A 127 -30.99 -2.67 12.14
N SER A 128 -32.25 -3.06 12.39
CA SER A 128 -33.45 -2.34 11.96
C SER A 128 -33.55 -0.89 12.49
N ASP A 129 -32.74 -0.52 13.50
CA ASP A 129 -32.57 0.83 14.06
C ASP A 129 -31.43 1.64 13.39
N GLY A 130 -30.84 1.15 12.29
CA GLY A 130 -29.70 1.81 11.64
C GLY A 130 -28.39 1.77 12.45
N ARG A 131 -28.38 1.11 13.61
CA ARG A 131 -27.17 0.83 14.39
C ARG A 131 -26.44 -0.40 13.83
N MET A 132 -25.12 -0.38 13.90
CA MET A 132 -24.29 -1.54 13.58
C MET A 132 -24.12 -2.41 14.83
N LEU A 133 -24.63 -3.64 14.79
CA LEU A 133 -24.38 -4.64 15.83
C LEU A 133 -22.94 -5.14 15.73
N ARG A 134 -22.17 -5.10 16.82
CA ARG A 134 -20.86 -5.76 16.90
C ARG A 134 -21.07 -7.23 17.29
N LEU A 135 -20.72 -8.15 16.40
CA LEU A 135 -20.62 -9.57 16.74
C LEU A 135 -19.17 -9.88 17.13
N LEU A 136 -19.00 -10.46 18.33
CA LEU A 136 -17.75 -11.05 18.81
C LEU A 136 -17.58 -12.45 18.19
#